data_AF-A0A3P6USS6-F1
#
_entry.id   AF-A0A3P6USS6-F1
#
_cell.length_a   1.000
_cell.length_b   1.000
_cell.length_c   1.000
_cell.angle_alpha   90.00
_cell.angle_beta   90.00
_cell.angle_gamma   90.00
#
_symmetry.space_group_name_H-M   'P 1'
#
loop_
_entity.id
_entity.type
_entity.pdbx_description
1 polymer ?
#
loop_
_entity_poly.entity_id
_entity_poly.type
_entity_poly.pdbx_seq_one_letter_code
_entity_poly.pdbx_strand_id
1 'polypeptide(L)'
;MAVECPQAFTWECEELNCCESYHFRVILLFIAIGLFITALLVAAVWLTFEFRTSYRRKRLHEMDRFRNDLEMRNFEEAKYLRRMSQNNFTKSYNEKGRRLQR
;
A
#
# COMPACT_ATOMS: atom_id res chain seq x y z
N MET A 1 -42.17 43.66 -14.71
CA MET A 1 -41.57 42.73 -13.74
C MET A 1 -40.09 43.09 -13.70
N ALA A 2 -39.66 43.91 -12.75
CA ALA A 2 -38.25 44.29 -12.63
C ALA A 2 -37.53 43.14 -11.93
N VAL A 3 -36.66 42.44 -12.65
CA VAL A 3 -35.80 41.41 -12.07
C VAL A 3 -34.62 42.16 -11.45
N GLU A 4 -34.72 42.47 -10.16
CA GLU A 4 -33.64 43.12 -9.41
C GLU A 4 -32.51 42.13 -9.15
N CYS A 5 -31.27 42.60 -9.22
CA CYS A 5 -30.09 41.80 -8.90
C CYS A 5 -30.09 41.36 -7.43
N PRO A 6 -29.59 40.16 -7.11
CA PRO A 6 -29.52 39.70 -5.73
C PRO A 6 -28.69 40.67 -4.88
N GLN A 7 -29.28 41.13 -3.78
CA GLN A 7 -28.83 42.20 -2.86
C GLN A 7 -27.42 42.00 -2.26
N ALA A 8 -26.75 40.88 -2.54
CA ALA A 8 -25.37 40.62 -2.12
C ALA A 8 -24.31 41.31 -2.99
N PHE A 9 -24.69 41.84 -4.16
CA PHE A 9 -23.76 42.42 -5.16
C PHE A 9 -24.11 43.86 -5.57
N THR A 10 -25.09 44.50 -4.93
CA THR A 10 -25.60 45.83 -5.30
C THR A 10 -24.68 47.01 -4.94
N TRP A 11 -23.49 46.74 -4.39
CA TRP A 11 -22.55 47.76 -3.92
C TRP A 11 -21.55 48.24 -4.99
N GLU A 12 -21.38 47.51 -6.12
CA GLU A 12 -20.44 47.88 -7.19
C GLU A 12 -21.06 48.15 -8.57
N CYS A 13 -22.31 47.74 -8.83
CA CYS A 13 -22.90 47.84 -10.17
C CYS A 13 -24.43 48.05 -10.15
N GLU A 14 -24.87 49.13 -10.82
CA GLU A 14 -26.27 49.54 -10.95
C GLU A 14 -26.91 49.07 -12.28
N GLU A 15 -26.10 48.63 -13.26
CA GLU A 15 -26.55 48.15 -14.57
C GLU A 15 -26.71 46.62 -14.64
N LEU A 16 -27.84 46.15 -15.21
CA LEU A 16 -28.21 44.73 -15.32
C LEU A 16 -27.13 43.87 -16.02
N ASN A 17 -26.48 44.43 -17.04
CA ASN A 17 -25.44 43.75 -17.82
C ASN A 17 -24.15 43.51 -17.01
N CYS A 18 -23.83 44.40 -16.05
CA CYS A 18 -22.68 44.19 -15.17
C CYS A 18 -22.91 43.02 -14.20
N CYS A 19 -24.12 42.93 -13.66
CA CYS A 19 -24.54 41.88 -12.74
C CYS A 19 -24.52 40.48 -13.38
N GLU A 20 -25.01 40.36 -14.62
CA GLU A 20 -24.95 39.10 -15.38
C GLU A 20 -23.51 38.67 -15.68
N SER A 21 -22.65 39.61 -16.10
CA SER A 21 -21.24 39.33 -16.39
C SER A 21 -20.47 38.89 -15.14
N TYR A 22 -20.72 39.51 -13.99
CA TYR A 22 -20.05 39.18 -12.74
C TYR A 22 -20.49 37.82 -12.19
N HIS A 23 -21.79 37.53 -12.26
CA HIS A 23 -22.33 36.23 -11.87
C HIS A 23 -21.73 35.09 -12.70
N PHE A 24 -21.59 35.29 -14.01
CA PHE A 24 -20.95 34.31 -14.89
C PHE A 24 -19.48 34.08 -14.55
N ARG A 25 -18.72 35.14 -14.24
CA ARG A 25 -17.31 35.02 -13.82
C ARG A 25 -17.17 34.27 -12.50
N VAL A 26 -18.04 34.53 -11.53
CA VAL A 26 -18.03 33.84 -10.23
C VAL A 26 -18.40 32.37 -10.40
N ILE A 27 -19.41 32.04 -11.21
CA ILE A 27 -19.75 30.65 -11.54
C ILE A 27 -18.56 29.94 -12.19
N LEU A 28 -17.89 30.57 -13.16
CA LEU A 28 -16.71 29.99 -13.80
C LEU A 28 -15.58 29.76 -12.80
N LEU A 29 -15.37 30.66 -11.84
CA LEU A 29 -14.39 30.46 -10.76
C LEU A 29 -14.74 29.26 -9.89
N PHE A 30 -16.01 29.11 -9.49
CA PHE A 30 -16.45 27.94 -8.73
C PHE A 30 -16.31 26.63 -9.51
N ILE A 31 -16.61 26.64 -10.81
CA ILE A 31 -16.40 25.47 -11.67
C ILE A 31 -14.91 25.14 -11.76
N ALA A 32 -14.04 26.14 -11.99
CA ALA A 32 -12.60 25.93 -12.07
C ALA A 32 -12.02 25.39 -10.75
N ILE A 33 -12.42 25.95 -9.61
CA ILE A 33 -12.05 25.46 -8.27
C ILE A 33 -12.57 24.03 -8.06
N GLY A 34 -13.81 23.75 -8.45
CA GLY A 34 -14.41 22.42 -8.38
C GLY A 34 -13.64 21.39 -9.20
N LEU A 35 -13.26 21.73 -10.43
CA LEU A 35 -12.42 20.90 -11.30
C LEU A 35 -11.03 20.68 -10.69
N PHE A 36 -10.45 21.71 -10.09
CA PHE A 36 -9.16 21.59 -9.43
C PHE A 36 -9.21 20.66 -8.21
N ILE A 37 -10.22 20.80 -7.35
CA ILE A 37 -10.41 19.93 -6.18
C ILE A 37 -10.67 18.49 -6.61
N THR A 38 -11.51 18.27 -7.62
CA THR A 38 -11.79 16.92 -8.12
C THR A 38 -10.53 16.28 -8.72
N ALA A 39 -9.71 17.02 -9.46
CA ALA A 39 -8.42 16.55 -9.95
C ALA A 39 -7.47 16.16 -8.80
N LEU A 40 -7.39 16.98 -7.74
CA LEU A 40 -6.61 16.65 -6.55
C LEU A 40 -7.11 15.40 -5.82
N LEU A 41 -8.43 15.22 -5.72
CA LEU A 41 -9.02 14.00 -5.13
C LEU A 41 -8.69 12.77 -5.94
N VAL A 42 -8.79 12.83 -7.27
CA VAL A 42 -8.43 11.72 -8.16
C VAL A 42 -6.95 11.40 -8.02
N ALA A 43 -6.08 12.40 -8.00
CA ALA A 43 -4.64 12.21 -7.80
C ALA A 43 -4.34 11.59 -6.43
N ALA A 44 -5.01 12.04 -5.36
CA ALA A 44 -4.86 11.48 -4.04
C ALA A 44 -5.33 10.01 -3.97
N VAL A 45 -6.50 9.71 -4.53
CA VAL A 45 -7.02 8.33 -4.63
C VAL A 45 -6.05 7.45 -5.42
N TRP A 46 -5.56 7.93 -6.56
CA TRP A 46 -4.58 7.22 -7.37
C TRP A 46 -3.32 6.91 -6.58
N LEU A 47 -2.74 7.92 -5.91
CA LEU A 47 -1.58 7.74 -5.04
C LEU A 47 -1.87 6.72 -3.94
N THR A 48 -3.00 6.81 -3.24
CA THR A 48 -3.35 5.81 -2.21
C THR A 48 -3.47 4.40 -2.77
N PHE A 49 -3.94 4.24 -4.01
CA PHE A 49 -4.03 2.95 -4.68
C PHE A 49 -2.65 2.40 -5.06
N GLU A 50 -1.77 3.24 -5.61
CA GLU A 50 -0.38 2.93 -5.93
C GLU A 50 0.40 2.54 -4.66
N PHE A 51 0.25 3.31 -3.58
CA PHE A 51 0.87 3.02 -2.28
C PHE A 51 0.31 1.74 -1.66
N ARG A 52 -1.00 1.49 -1.74
CA ARG A 52 -1.61 0.28 -1.17
C ARG A 52 -1.17 -0.99 -1.91
N THR A 53 -1.11 -0.96 -3.23
CA THR A 53 -0.65 -2.10 -4.04
C THR A 53 0.85 -2.31 -3.89
N SER A 54 1.66 -1.24 -3.90
CA SER A 54 3.11 -1.28 -3.66
C SER A 54 3.45 -1.77 -2.25
N TYR A 55 2.75 -1.31 -1.22
CA TYR A 55 2.95 -1.77 0.16
C TYR A 55 2.56 -3.24 0.33
N ARG A 56 1.43 -3.67 -0.25
CA ARG A 56 1.01 -5.08 -0.23
C ARG A 56 2.04 -5.97 -0.94
N ARG A 57 2.57 -5.52 -2.08
CA ARG A 57 3.59 -6.24 -2.84
C ARG A 57 4.92 -6.34 -2.09
N LYS A 58 5.37 -5.24 -1.46
CA LYS A 58 6.59 -5.23 -0.63
C LYS A 58 6.45 -6.16 0.57
N ARG A 59 5.34 -6.11 1.30
CA ARG A 59 5.08 -7.07 2.41
C ARG A 59 5.02 -8.50 1.94
N LEU A 60 4.37 -8.80 0.81
CA LEU A 60 4.30 -10.17 0.30
C LEU A 60 5.71 -10.70 0.00
N HIS A 61 6.53 -9.89 -0.67
CA HIS A 61 7.90 -10.25 -1.03
C HIS A 61 8.82 -10.41 0.18
N GLU A 62 8.59 -9.63 1.24
CA GLU A 62 9.31 -9.73 2.51
C GLU A 62 8.88 -10.98 3.29
N MET A 63 7.58 -11.30 3.31
CA MET A 63 7.05 -12.54 3.92
C MET A 63 7.51 -13.79 3.18
N ASP A 64 7.53 -13.78 1.84
CA ASP A 64 8.07 -14.90 1.05
C ASP A 64 9.56 -15.10 1.28
N ARG A 65 10.34 -14.01 1.37
CA ARG A 65 11.77 -14.09 1.73
C ARG A 65 11.96 -14.69 3.12
N PHE A 66 11.18 -14.21 4.11
CA PHE A 66 11.25 -14.72 5.47
C PHE A 66 10.86 -16.20 5.55
N ARG A 67 9.84 -16.62 4.80
CA ARG A 67 9.41 -18.03 4.70
C ARG A 67 10.49 -18.90 4.07
N ASN A 68 11.11 -18.45 2.98
CA ASN A 68 12.20 -19.18 2.32
C ASN A 68 13.43 -19.33 3.23
N ASP A 69 13.83 -18.27 3.94
CA ASP A 69 14.94 -18.34 4.89
C ASP A 69 14.64 -19.29 6.05
N LEU A 70 13.40 -19.30 6.55
CA LEU A 70 12.96 -20.21 7.60
C LEU A 70 12.97 -21.67 7.11
N GLU A 71 12.47 -21.92 5.90
CA GLU A 71 12.44 -23.24 5.28
C GLU A 71 13.85 -23.77 5.02
N MET A 72 14.77 -22.89 4.59
CA MET A 72 16.17 -23.25 4.35
C MET A 72 16.89 -23.62 5.65
N ARG A 73 16.68 -22.87 6.74
CA ARG A 73 17.21 -23.23 8.08
C ARG A 73 16.65 -24.56 8.56
N ASN A 74 15.35 -24.76 8.43
CA ASN A 74 14.68 -25.99 8.89
C ASN A 74 15.19 -27.22 8.12
N PHE A 75 15.46 -27.07 6.82
CA PHE A 75 16.07 -28.11 5.99
C PHE A 75 17.50 -28.45 6.44
N GLU A 76 18.31 -27.43 6.76
CA GLU A 76 19.67 -27.63 7.28
C GLU A 76 19.68 -28.32 8.64
N GLU A 77 18.79 -27.92 9.55
CA GLU A 77 18.61 -28.57 10.86
C GLU A 77 18.18 -30.03 10.71
N ALA A 78 17.20 -30.32 9.85
CA ALA A 78 16.77 -31.68 9.58
C ALA A 78 17.90 -32.55 8.99
N LYS A 79 18.70 -31.98 8.09
CA LYS A 79 19.86 -32.66 7.50
C LYS A 79 20.94 -32.91 8.55
N TYR A 80 21.19 -31.97 9.44
CA TYR A 80 22.15 -32.11 10.54
C TYR A 80 21.72 -33.22 11.51
N LEU A 81 20.45 -33.22 11.92
CA LEU A 81 19.88 -34.24 12.81
C LEU A 81 19.97 -35.65 12.22
N ARG A 82 19.74 -35.81 10.91
CA ARG A 82 19.92 -37.10 10.22
C ARG A 82 21.36 -37.58 10.23
N ARG A 83 22.34 -36.70 10.03
CA ARG A 83 23.77 -37.08 10.10
C ARG A 83 24.16 -37.48 11.51
N MET A 84 23.66 -36.75 12.51
CA MET A 84 23.92 -37.06 13.90
C MET A 84 23.30 -38.41 14.31
N SER A 85 22.07 -38.70 13.86
CA SER A 85 21.42 -39.99 14.13
C SER A 85 22.17 -41.17 13.47
N GLN A 86 22.63 -41.01 12.23
CA GLN A 86 23.44 -42.03 11.55
C GLN A 86 24.75 -42.29 12.29
N ASN A 87 25.51 -41.24 12.65
CA ASN A 87 26.77 -41.40 13.38
C ASN A 87 26.59 -42.09 14.74
N ASN A 88 25.53 -41.74 15.46
CA ASN A 88 25.18 -42.37 16.74
C ASN A 88 24.79 -43.84 16.56
N PHE A 89 24.05 -44.17 15.50
CA PHE A 89 23.69 -45.55 15.19
C PHE A 89 24.92 -46.41 14.89
N THR A 90 25.83 -45.92 14.04
CA THR A 90 27.08 -46.62 13.69
C THR A 90 27.99 -46.79 14.90
N LYS A 91 28.07 -45.77 15.77
CA LYS A 91 28.84 -45.84 17.02
C LYS A 91 28.27 -46.91 17.96
N SER A 92 26.95 -46.96 18.13
CA SER A 92 26.26 -47.97 18.94
C SER A 92 26.51 -49.39 18.42
N TYR A 93 26.49 -49.58 17.09
CA TYR A 93 26.78 -50.87 16.46
C TYR A 93 28.24 -51.32 16.70
N ASN A 94 29.20 -50.43 16.49
CA ASN A 94 30.62 -50.70 16.74
C ASN A 94 30.93 -50.98 18.22
N GLU A 95 30.20 -50.35 19.14
CA GLU A 95 30.36 -50.57 20.58
C GLU A 95 29.77 -51.93 21.02
N LYS A 96 28.64 -52.34 20.44
CA LYS A 96 28.09 -53.70 20.65
C LYS A 96 29.01 -54.77 20.07
N GLY A 97 29.56 -54.56 18.88
CA GLY A 97 30.55 -55.47 18.27
C GLY A 97 31.80 -55.65 19.13
N ARG A 98 32.31 -54.57 19.73
CA ARG A 98 33.45 -54.63 20.67
C ARG A 98 33.12 -55.33 21.99
N ARG A 99 31.87 -55.27 22.47
CA ARG A 99 31.45 -55.99 23.69
C ARG A 99 31.29 -57.49 23.49
N LEU A 100 31.01 -57.94 22.27
CA LEU A 100 30.91 -59.37 21.92
C LEU A 100 32.27 -60.04 21.70
N GLN A 101 33.36 -59.28 21.58
CA GLN A 101 34.73 -59.79 21.43
C GLN A 101 35.55 -59.83 22.74
N ARG A 102 34.94 -59.46 23.88
CA ARG A 102 35.50 -59.70 25.23
C ARG A 102 34.75 -60.85 25.87
#